data_AF-A0A7Y6DZ35-F1
#
_entry.id   AF-A0A7Y6DZ35-F1
#
_cell.length_a   1.000
_cell.length_b   1.000
_cell.length_c   1.000
_cell.angle_alpha   90.00
_cell.angle_beta   90.00
_cell.angle_gamma   90.00
#
_symmetry.space_group_name_H-M   'P 1'
#
loop_
_entity.id
_entity.type
_entity.pdbx_description
1 polymer ?
#
loop_
_entity_poly.entity_id
_entity_poly.type
_entity_poly.pdbx_seq_one_letter_code
_entity_poly.pdbx_strand_id
1 'polypeptide(L)'
;MTRTLTAHDDLELHRVGYERGDVLVRTPLGPVAHRYRVDTTSPLVVDGLVRLDEVGDDGVRFLDTNLVPLTVRDLRRFRILVKVAGAVRSPSTPTGTSSPAGSPDLADLRDDALDNGLVDGADFTVGGPPGDECITFVDGPDGFVVGYRDAGAESTLFASRSFAQARAVFLDEACWLGAERGRGPYVGRDQAVGTEGWTSAQVVAAYERRLLDGA
;
A
#
# COMPACT_ATOMS: atom_id res chain seq x y z
N MET A 1 2.86 15.76 -17.78
CA MET A 1 1.82 16.15 -18.77
C MET A 1 0.59 15.34 -18.41
N THR A 2 -0.53 16.01 -18.12
CA THR A 2 -1.72 15.34 -17.60
C THR A 2 -2.77 15.16 -18.70
N ARG A 3 -3.36 13.96 -18.80
CA ARG A 3 -4.45 13.63 -19.74
C ARG A 3 -5.43 12.63 -19.13
N THR A 4 -6.59 12.45 -19.76
CA THR A 4 -7.51 11.36 -19.39
C THR A 4 -6.89 10.00 -19.69
N LEU A 5 -7.04 9.06 -18.76
CA LEU A 5 -6.80 7.64 -19.00
C LEU A 5 -7.98 7.07 -19.79
N THR A 6 -7.71 6.25 -20.79
CA THR A 6 -8.72 5.69 -21.69
C THR A 6 -8.59 4.18 -21.79
N ALA A 7 -9.60 3.51 -22.33
CA ALA A 7 -9.55 2.06 -22.60
C ALA A 7 -8.48 1.67 -23.64
N HIS A 8 -7.86 2.63 -24.34
CA HIS A 8 -6.73 2.38 -25.24
C HIS A 8 -5.38 2.36 -24.51
N ASP A 9 -5.35 2.78 -23.25
CA ASP A 9 -4.15 2.83 -22.42
C ASP A 9 -3.92 1.50 -21.71
N ASP A 10 -3.68 0.45 -22.48
CA ASP A 10 -3.37 -0.90 -21.98
C ASP A 10 -1.91 -1.01 -21.50
N LEU A 11 -1.59 -0.19 -20.50
CA LEU A 11 -0.22 -0.01 -20.00
C LEU A 11 0.19 -1.16 -19.08
N GLU A 12 1.39 -1.67 -19.29
CA GLU A 12 2.11 -2.47 -18.29
C GLU A 12 3.04 -1.56 -17.48
N LEU A 13 2.98 -1.68 -16.16
CA LEU A 13 3.62 -0.77 -15.23
C LEU A 13 4.34 -1.51 -14.11
N HIS A 14 5.39 -0.89 -13.60
CA HIS A 14 6.29 -1.46 -12.61
C HIS A 14 6.47 -0.53 -11.42
N ARG A 15 6.66 -1.11 -10.24
CA ARG A 15 7.03 -0.37 -9.04
C ARG A 15 7.96 -1.18 -8.15
N VAL A 16 9.01 -0.53 -7.66
CA VAL A 16 9.79 -0.99 -6.50
C VAL A 16 9.29 -0.24 -5.27
N GLY A 17 9.19 -0.94 -4.14
CA GLY A 17 8.68 -0.39 -2.89
C GLY A 17 7.16 -0.55 -2.73
N TYR A 18 6.67 -0.07 -1.58
CA TYR A 18 5.32 -0.35 -1.09
C TYR A 18 4.17 0.28 -1.88
N GLU A 19 2.99 -0.34 -1.84
CA GLU A 19 1.79 0.03 -2.63
C GLU A 19 1.12 1.35 -2.21
N ARG A 20 1.64 2.02 -1.17
CA ARG A 20 1.20 3.37 -0.78
C ARG A 20 1.84 4.49 -1.60
N GLY A 21 2.85 4.19 -2.43
CA GLY A 21 3.32 5.16 -3.41
C GLY A 21 2.40 5.29 -4.62
N ASP A 22 2.56 6.38 -5.35
CA ASP A 22 1.68 6.87 -6.41
C ASP A 22 2.38 6.97 -7.78
N VAL A 23 3.70 6.79 -7.83
CA VAL A 23 4.48 6.75 -9.07
C VAL A 23 4.81 5.30 -9.45
N LEU A 24 4.48 4.95 -10.69
CA LEU A 24 4.89 3.73 -11.37
C LEU A 24 5.76 4.09 -12.57
N VAL A 25 6.46 3.12 -13.15
CA VAL A 25 7.23 3.32 -14.38
C VAL A 25 6.85 2.31 -15.44
N ARG A 26 7.09 2.64 -16.71
CA ARG A 26 6.78 1.73 -17.84
C ARG A 26 7.90 0.74 -18.10
N THR A 27 9.13 1.11 -17.81
CA THR A 27 10.28 0.23 -18.03
C THR A 27 10.38 -0.79 -16.90
N PRO A 28 10.58 -2.10 -17.20
CA PRO A 28 10.77 -3.12 -16.18
C PRO A 28 11.94 -2.80 -15.23
N LEU A 29 11.65 -2.75 -13.93
CA LEU A 29 12.62 -2.39 -12.86
C LEU A 29 13.40 -3.59 -12.30
N GLY A 30 13.77 -4.55 -13.16
CA GLY A 30 14.44 -5.78 -12.72
C GLY A 30 13.50 -6.76 -11.99
N PRO A 31 14.04 -7.80 -11.33
CA PRO A 31 13.26 -8.96 -10.87
C PRO A 31 12.41 -8.72 -9.61
N VAL A 32 12.69 -7.65 -8.86
CA VAL A 32 12.09 -7.40 -7.52
C VAL A 32 10.92 -6.39 -7.59
N ALA A 33 10.45 -6.07 -8.79
CA ALA A 33 9.39 -5.08 -9.00
C ALA A 33 8.00 -5.73 -9.02
N HIS A 34 7.03 -5.07 -8.39
CA HIS A 34 5.62 -5.38 -8.60
C HIS A 34 5.25 -5.03 -10.04
N ARG A 35 4.44 -5.89 -10.67
CA ARG A 35 3.97 -5.72 -12.04
C ARG A 35 2.47 -5.53 -12.05
N TYR A 36 2.04 -4.47 -12.71
CA TYR A 36 0.64 -4.10 -12.84
C TYR A 36 0.27 -3.88 -14.30
N ARG A 37 -1.00 -4.07 -14.63
CA ARG A 37 -1.58 -3.71 -15.92
C ARG A 37 -2.83 -2.88 -15.70
N VAL A 38 -3.05 -1.87 -16.53
CA VAL A 38 -4.32 -1.14 -16.53
C VAL A 38 -5.46 -2.07 -16.91
N ASP A 39 -6.51 -2.09 -16.11
CA ASP A 39 -7.75 -2.78 -16.45
C ASP A 39 -8.59 -1.91 -17.38
N THR A 40 -8.42 -2.12 -18.68
CA THR A 40 -9.17 -1.38 -19.72
C THR A 40 -10.66 -1.70 -19.74
N THR A 41 -11.11 -2.70 -18.97
CA THR A 41 -12.52 -3.05 -18.80
C THR A 41 -13.16 -2.41 -17.58
N SER A 42 -12.35 -1.76 -16.74
CA SER A 42 -12.83 -1.05 -15.55
C SER A 42 -13.79 0.08 -15.93
N PRO A 43 -14.96 0.21 -15.27
CA PRO A 43 -15.89 1.30 -15.56
C PRO A 43 -15.24 2.68 -15.36
N LEU A 44 -14.33 2.81 -14.38
CA LEU A 44 -13.64 4.07 -14.12
C LEU A 44 -12.68 4.48 -15.26
N VAL A 45 -12.12 3.50 -15.98
CA VAL A 45 -11.25 3.72 -17.13
C VAL A 45 -12.09 3.99 -18.39
N VAL A 46 -13.14 3.20 -18.60
CA VAL A 46 -14.07 3.35 -19.73
C VAL A 46 -14.77 4.72 -19.71
N ASP A 47 -15.20 5.17 -18.52
CA ASP A 47 -15.90 6.44 -18.34
C ASP A 47 -14.94 7.65 -18.23
N GLY A 48 -13.62 7.41 -18.28
CA GLY A 48 -12.61 8.49 -18.25
C GLY A 48 -12.53 9.23 -16.92
N LEU A 49 -12.82 8.55 -15.80
CA LEU A 49 -12.85 9.12 -14.44
C LEU A 49 -11.48 9.12 -13.75
N VAL A 50 -10.44 8.73 -14.47
CA VAL A 50 -9.05 8.69 -14.00
C VAL A 50 -8.18 9.48 -14.97
N ARG A 51 -7.23 10.25 -14.43
CA ARG A 51 -6.22 10.96 -15.21
C ARG A 51 -4.88 10.26 -15.08
N LEU A 52 -4.08 10.38 -16.12
CA LEU A 52 -2.68 9.95 -16.17
C LEU A 52 -1.81 11.21 -16.26
N ASP A 53 -0.81 11.32 -15.41
CA ASP A 53 0.21 12.37 -15.44
C ASP A 53 1.61 11.78 -15.65
N GLU A 54 2.32 12.30 -16.65
CA GLU A 54 3.72 11.95 -16.91
C GLU A 54 4.64 12.62 -15.88
N VAL A 55 5.43 11.83 -15.17
CA VAL A 55 6.36 12.25 -14.12
C VAL A 55 7.79 11.86 -14.50
N GLY A 56 8.61 12.86 -14.84
CA GLY A 56 9.95 12.61 -15.37
C GLY A 56 9.89 11.92 -16.73
N ASP A 57 10.91 11.13 -17.07
CA ASP A 57 11.06 10.56 -18.41
C ASP A 57 10.29 9.25 -18.61
N ASP A 58 10.11 8.44 -17.55
CA ASP A 58 9.46 7.11 -17.64
C ASP A 58 8.38 6.88 -16.58
N GLY A 59 8.22 7.83 -15.65
CA GLY A 59 7.27 7.73 -14.55
C GLY A 59 5.86 8.14 -14.96
N VAL A 60 4.89 7.45 -14.39
CA VAL A 60 3.47 7.78 -14.48
C VAL A 60 2.87 7.86 -13.09
N ARG A 61 1.96 8.82 -12.94
CA ARG A 61 1.10 8.96 -11.78
C ARG A 61 -0.35 8.95 -12.22
N PHE A 62 -1.20 8.27 -11.47
CA PHE A 62 -2.64 8.31 -11.68
C PHE A 62 -3.26 9.31 -10.72
N LEU A 63 -4.16 10.13 -11.24
CA LEU A 63 -4.89 11.11 -10.46
C LEU A 63 -6.39 10.87 -10.61
N ASP A 64 -7.13 11.26 -9.59
CA ASP A 64 -8.58 11.36 -9.71
C ASP A 64 -9.01 12.62 -10.50
N THR A 65 -10.31 12.85 -10.62
CA THR A 65 -10.84 14.01 -11.34
C THR A 65 -10.58 15.35 -10.63
N ASN A 66 -10.24 15.32 -9.34
CA ASN A 66 -9.83 16.47 -8.54
C ASN A 66 -8.31 16.69 -8.57
N LEU A 67 -7.58 15.92 -9.40
CA LEU A 67 -6.12 15.93 -9.53
C LEU A 67 -5.38 15.45 -8.28
N VAL A 68 -6.05 14.73 -7.39
CA VAL A 68 -5.43 14.12 -6.22
C VAL A 68 -4.76 12.80 -6.63
N PRO A 69 -3.49 12.56 -6.25
CA PRO A 69 -2.82 11.30 -6.54
C PRO A 69 -3.53 10.08 -5.96
N LEU A 70 -3.60 9.01 -6.76
CA LEU A 70 -4.08 7.70 -6.35
C LEU A 70 -2.88 6.80 -6.06
N THR A 71 -2.85 6.19 -4.88
CA THR A 71 -1.81 5.21 -4.54
C THR A 71 -2.02 3.92 -5.33
N VAL A 72 -0.98 3.09 -5.50
CA VAL A 72 -1.13 1.77 -6.14
C VAL A 72 -2.21 0.93 -5.44
N ARG A 73 -2.33 1.02 -4.12
CA ARG A 73 -3.41 0.37 -3.37
C ARG A 73 -4.79 0.88 -3.75
N ASP A 74 -4.97 2.20 -3.90
CA ASP A 74 -6.24 2.77 -4.38
C ASP A 74 -6.55 2.27 -5.79
N LEU A 75 -5.55 2.28 -6.68
CA LEU A 75 -5.71 1.80 -8.06
C LEU A 75 -6.11 0.33 -8.13
N ARG A 76 -5.57 -0.53 -7.26
CA ARG A 76 -6.02 -1.92 -7.12
C ARG A 76 -7.43 -2.01 -6.55
N ARG A 77 -7.69 -1.31 -5.44
CA ARG A 77 -8.99 -1.28 -4.74
C ARG A 77 -10.13 -0.91 -5.69
N PHE A 78 -9.89 0.06 -6.58
CA PHE A 78 -10.85 0.55 -7.56
C PHE A 78 -10.77 -0.17 -8.91
N ARG A 79 -10.01 -1.27 -9.00
CA ARG A 79 -9.86 -2.09 -10.20
C ARG A 79 -9.43 -1.27 -11.42
N ILE A 80 -8.57 -0.27 -11.21
CA ILE A 80 -7.91 0.48 -12.28
C ILE A 80 -6.63 -0.27 -12.68
N LEU A 81 -5.95 -0.88 -11.71
CA LEU A 81 -4.80 -1.74 -11.93
C LEU A 81 -5.09 -3.18 -11.48
N VAL A 82 -4.63 -4.14 -12.29
CA VAL A 82 -4.57 -5.57 -11.94
C VAL A 82 -3.12 -5.95 -11.75
N LYS A 83 -2.83 -6.74 -10.71
CA LYS A 83 -1.50 -7.29 -10.47
C LYS A 83 -1.25 -8.46 -11.42
N VAL A 84 -0.20 -8.41 -12.23
CA VAL A 84 0.08 -9.38 -13.30
C VAL A 84 0.87 -10.60 -12.78
N ALA A 85 1.74 -10.38 -11.80
CA ALA A 85 2.45 -11.42 -11.06
C ALA A 85 2.99 -10.85 -9.74
N GLY A 86 3.14 -11.69 -8.72
CA GLY A 86 3.86 -11.33 -7.49
C GLY A 86 5.33 -11.04 -7.81
N ALA A 87 5.90 -9.99 -7.21
CA ALA A 87 7.34 -9.80 -7.25
C ALA A 87 8.00 -11.01 -6.56
N VAL A 88 8.94 -11.68 -7.21
CA VAL A 88 9.73 -12.74 -6.57
C VAL A 88 10.81 -12.03 -5.75
N ARG A 89 10.48 -11.65 -4.51
CA ARG A 89 11.44 -11.05 -3.59
C ARG A 89 12.26 -12.14 -2.91
N SER A 90 13.58 -11.94 -2.82
CA SER A 90 14.44 -12.74 -1.95
C SER A 90 14.00 -12.58 -0.49
N PRO A 91 14.08 -13.64 0.34
CA PRO A 91 13.72 -13.55 1.74
C PRO A 91 14.61 -12.51 2.43
N SER A 92 14.00 -11.52 3.07
CA SER A 92 14.71 -10.63 3.99
C SER A 92 15.14 -11.44 5.21
N THR A 93 16.44 -11.41 5.52
CA THR A 93 17.00 -12.10 6.69
C THR A 93 16.53 -11.38 7.95
N PRO A 94 15.87 -12.06 8.91
CA PRO A 94 15.41 -11.42 10.12
C PRO A 94 16.61 -11.07 11.02
N THR A 95 16.81 -9.78 11.30
CA THR A 95 17.63 -9.32 12.42
C THR A 95 16.76 -9.32 13.67
N GLY A 96 16.58 -10.51 14.26
CA GLY A 96 15.90 -10.67 15.54
C GLY A 96 16.59 -9.84 16.61
N THR A 97 16.03 -8.67 16.90
CA THR A 97 16.52 -7.79 17.95
C THR A 97 15.38 -7.58 18.93
N SER A 98 15.42 -8.32 20.04
CA SER A 98 14.54 -8.10 21.18
C SER A 98 14.88 -6.74 21.80
N SER A 99 14.06 -5.73 21.56
CA SER A 99 14.12 -4.42 22.26
C SER A 99 13.04 -4.30 23.34
N PRO A 100 13.33 -3.58 24.45
CA PRO A 100 12.63 -3.76 25.73
C PRO A 100 11.45 -2.80 25.96
N ALA A 101 10.51 -3.29 26.79
CA ALA A 101 9.51 -2.57 27.60
C ALA A 101 8.83 -1.34 26.98
N GLY A 102 8.03 -1.56 25.93
CA GLY A 102 6.91 -0.66 25.61
C GLY A 102 5.82 -0.72 26.68
N SER A 103 4.85 0.19 26.63
CA SER A 103 3.63 0.09 27.43
C SER A 103 2.93 -1.27 27.18
N PRO A 104 2.06 -1.75 28.10
CA PRO A 104 1.30 -2.99 27.89
C PRO A 104 0.57 -2.99 26.53
N ASP A 105 0.00 -1.86 26.13
CA ASP A 105 -0.68 -1.71 24.84
C ASP A 105 0.25 -1.95 23.63
N LEU A 106 1.53 -1.55 23.72
CA LEU A 106 2.51 -1.79 22.66
C LEU A 106 2.98 -3.24 22.63
N ALA A 107 3.04 -3.90 23.79
CA ALA A 107 3.31 -5.33 23.88
C ALA A 107 2.16 -6.14 23.25
N ASP A 108 0.92 -5.81 23.59
CA ASP A 108 -0.28 -6.43 23.01
C ASP A 108 -0.32 -6.21 21.48
N LEU A 109 -0.01 -5.00 21.00
CA LEU A 109 0.06 -4.69 19.56
C LEU A 109 1.12 -5.54 18.83
N ARG A 110 2.29 -5.73 19.47
CA ARG A 110 3.36 -6.57 18.94
C ARG A 110 2.89 -8.02 18.87
N ASP A 111 2.27 -8.53 19.92
CA ASP A 111 1.76 -9.90 19.97
C ASP A 111 0.65 -10.13 18.92
N ASP A 112 -0.26 -9.17 18.73
CA ASP A 112 -1.26 -9.21 17.66
C ASP A 112 -0.62 -9.35 16.27
N ALA A 113 0.47 -8.63 16.01
CA ALA A 113 1.17 -8.70 14.72
C ALA A 113 1.88 -10.05 14.54
N LEU A 114 2.46 -10.61 15.61
CA LEU A 114 3.05 -11.95 15.61
C LEU A 114 1.99 -13.04 15.38
N ASP A 115 0.81 -12.92 16.00
CA ASP A 115 -0.33 -13.82 15.83
C ASP A 115 -0.89 -13.79 14.40
N ASN A 116 -0.72 -12.67 13.70
CA ASN A 116 -0.98 -12.57 12.27
C ASN A 116 0.14 -13.20 11.40
N GLY A 117 1.12 -13.88 11.99
CA GLY A 117 2.21 -14.56 11.27
C GLY A 117 3.23 -13.60 10.64
N LEU A 118 3.29 -12.36 11.14
CA LEU A 118 4.25 -11.35 10.69
C LEU A 118 5.57 -11.47 11.48
N VAL A 119 6.65 -10.96 10.90
CA VAL A 119 7.99 -11.02 11.51
C VAL A 119 8.43 -9.64 11.98
N ASP A 120 8.68 -9.48 13.27
CA ASP A 120 9.25 -8.25 13.85
C ASP A 120 10.66 -7.98 13.30
N GLY A 121 10.95 -6.72 13.00
CA GLY A 121 12.16 -6.26 12.32
C GLY A 121 12.19 -6.53 10.82
N ALA A 122 11.25 -7.32 10.29
CA ALA A 122 11.10 -7.49 8.85
C ALA A 122 9.80 -6.86 8.37
N ASP A 123 8.63 -7.35 8.77
CA ASP A 123 7.33 -6.84 8.29
C ASP A 123 6.86 -5.63 9.09
N PHE A 124 7.23 -5.58 10.37
CA PHE A 124 6.85 -4.49 11.26
C PHE A 124 7.90 -4.23 12.32
N THR A 125 7.76 -3.11 13.05
CA THR A 125 8.37 -2.90 14.36
C THR A 125 7.47 -2.00 15.21
N VAL A 126 7.49 -2.21 16.53
CA VAL A 126 6.74 -1.42 17.52
C VAL A 126 7.74 -0.87 18.54
N GLY A 127 8.00 0.45 18.51
CA GLY A 127 8.93 1.13 19.43
C GLY A 127 10.40 0.66 19.39
N GLY A 128 10.75 -0.28 18.50
CA GLY A 128 12.09 -0.83 18.34
C GLY A 128 12.85 -0.25 17.15
N PRO A 129 14.14 -0.62 17.00
CA PRO A 129 14.89 -0.27 15.80
C PRO A 129 14.24 -0.96 14.59
N PRO A 130 13.86 -0.21 13.55
CA PRO A 130 13.26 -0.79 12.36
C PRO A 130 14.28 -1.51 11.50
N GLY A 131 13.82 -2.52 10.75
CA GLY A 131 14.59 -3.14 9.68
C GLY A 131 14.76 -2.22 8.46
N ASP A 132 15.34 -2.78 7.40
CA ASP A 132 15.58 -2.02 6.16
C ASP A 132 14.28 -1.60 5.48
N GLU A 133 13.25 -2.46 5.46
CA GLU A 133 11.91 -2.15 4.94
C GLU A 133 10.85 -2.74 5.87
N CYS A 134 10.08 -1.92 6.59
CA CYS A 134 9.03 -2.40 7.51
C CYS A 134 7.96 -1.33 7.81
N ILE A 135 6.82 -1.76 8.34
CA ILE A 135 5.81 -0.86 8.93
C ILE A 135 6.21 -0.52 10.37
N THR A 136 6.25 0.77 10.71
CA THR A 136 6.65 1.23 12.04
C THR A 136 5.43 1.70 12.83
N PHE A 137 5.44 1.44 14.14
CA PHE A 137 4.52 2.05 15.09
C PHE A 137 5.30 2.82 16.15
N VAL A 138 5.00 4.10 16.29
CA VAL A 138 5.65 4.99 17.26
C VAL A 138 4.58 5.67 18.09
N ASP A 139 4.73 5.60 19.42
CA ASP A 139 4.00 6.41 20.37
C ASP A 139 4.76 7.72 20.64
N GLY A 140 4.04 8.82 20.65
CA GLY A 140 4.59 10.15 20.85
C GLY A 140 3.66 11.06 21.66
N PRO A 141 4.14 12.26 22.04
CA PRO A 141 3.35 13.19 22.85
C PRO A 141 2.06 13.65 22.16
N ASP A 142 2.03 13.68 20.83
CA ASP A 142 0.89 14.11 20.03
C ASP A 142 -0.05 12.96 19.61
N GLY A 143 0.23 11.73 20.05
CA GLY A 143 -0.54 10.53 19.72
C GLY A 143 0.33 9.43 19.12
N PHE A 144 -0.26 8.66 18.22
CA PHE A 144 0.32 7.46 17.62
C PHE A 144 0.57 7.67 16.13
N VAL A 145 1.73 7.24 15.66
CA VAL A 145 2.15 7.37 14.26
C VAL A 145 2.43 5.99 13.69
N VAL A 146 1.80 5.70 12.56
CA VAL A 146 2.09 4.54 11.72
C VAL A 146 2.92 5.02 10.53
N GLY A 147 4.10 4.45 10.36
CA GLY A 147 5.01 4.80 9.28
C GLY A 147 5.36 3.61 8.40
N TYR A 148 6.01 3.90 7.28
CA TYR A 148 6.69 2.95 6.43
C TYR A 148 8.13 3.40 6.25
N ARG A 149 9.05 2.45 6.44
CA ARG A 149 10.48 2.63 6.21
C ARG A 149 10.91 1.77 5.04
N ASP A 150 11.85 2.29 4.24
CA ASP A 150 12.50 1.58 3.13
C ASP A 150 13.91 2.14 2.90
N ALA A 151 14.94 1.30 3.00
CA ALA A 151 16.35 1.67 2.85
C ALA A 151 16.77 2.92 3.65
N GLY A 152 16.18 3.09 4.85
CA GLY A 152 16.45 4.22 5.74
C GLY A 152 15.64 5.50 5.45
N ALA A 153 14.88 5.55 4.35
CA ALA A 153 13.87 6.59 4.14
C ALA A 153 12.61 6.25 4.94
N GLU A 154 12.03 7.23 5.63
CA GLU A 154 10.80 7.08 6.41
C GLU A 154 9.68 7.95 5.87
N SER A 155 8.47 7.43 5.91
CA SER A 155 7.25 8.11 5.48
C SER A 155 6.11 7.86 6.46
N THR A 156 5.35 8.90 6.78
CA THR A 156 4.16 8.77 7.63
C THR A 156 2.99 8.26 6.80
N LEU A 157 2.41 7.14 7.21
CA LEU A 157 1.21 6.58 6.59
C LEU A 157 -0.07 7.07 7.28
N PHE A 158 -0.03 7.21 8.60
CA PHE A 158 -1.17 7.62 9.40
C PHE A 158 -0.74 8.20 10.74
N ALA A 159 -1.48 9.17 11.26
CA ALA A 159 -1.30 9.70 12.60
C ALA A 159 -2.68 9.91 13.25
N SER A 160 -2.82 9.51 14.51
CA SER A 160 -4.05 9.72 15.28
C SER A 160 -3.76 9.79 16.78
N ARG A 161 -4.60 10.52 17.51
CA ARG A 161 -4.62 10.48 18.98
C ARG A 161 -5.27 9.21 19.53
N SER A 162 -5.98 8.45 18.69
CA SER A 162 -6.65 7.20 19.08
C SER A 162 -5.74 6.00 18.84
N PHE A 163 -5.35 5.33 19.92
CA PHE A 163 -4.59 4.08 19.84
C PHE A 163 -5.32 3.03 19.01
N ALA A 164 -6.62 2.84 19.25
CA ALA A 164 -7.42 1.85 18.54
C ALA A 164 -7.43 2.06 17.02
N GLN A 165 -7.52 3.32 16.56
CA GLN A 165 -7.43 3.64 15.13
C GLN A 165 -6.03 3.37 14.58
N ALA A 166 -4.99 3.83 15.27
CA ALA A 166 -3.61 3.63 14.84
C ALA A 166 -3.25 2.13 14.80
N ARG A 167 -3.65 1.35 15.81
CA ARG A 167 -3.50 -0.12 15.86
C ARG A 167 -4.17 -0.78 14.66
N ALA A 168 -5.41 -0.40 14.34
CA ALA A 168 -6.13 -0.97 13.20
C ALA A 168 -5.41 -0.69 11.87
N VAL A 169 -4.94 0.55 11.66
CA VAL A 169 -4.16 0.92 10.47
C VAL A 169 -2.84 0.16 10.44
N PHE A 170 -2.10 0.13 11.54
CA PHE A 170 -0.82 -0.56 11.64
C PHE A 170 -0.92 -2.05 11.26
N LEU A 171 -1.88 -2.77 11.85
CA LEU A 171 -2.04 -4.20 11.56
C LEU A 171 -2.42 -4.44 10.10
N ASP A 172 -3.29 -3.59 9.51
CA ASP A 172 -3.66 -3.70 8.10
C ASP A 172 -2.45 -3.47 7.19
N GLU A 173 -1.69 -2.40 7.42
CA GLU A 173 -0.49 -2.07 6.65
C GLU A 173 0.58 -3.16 6.78
N ALA A 174 0.83 -3.66 7.99
CA ALA A 174 1.83 -4.71 8.24
C ALA A 174 1.43 -6.04 7.57
N CYS A 175 0.13 -6.39 7.59
CA CYS A 175 -0.38 -7.56 6.87
C CYS A 175 -0.22 -7.44 5.35
N TRP A 176 -0.42 -6.24 4.79
CA TRP A 176 -0.18 -5.99 3.37
C TRP A 176 1.29 -6.13 3.00
N LEU A 177 2.21 -5.57 3.78
CA LEU A 177 3.64 -5.71 3.54
C LEU A 177 4.09 -7.17 3.69
N GLY A 178 3.61 -7.87 4.72
CA GLY A 178 3.87 -9.30 4.94
C GLY A 178 3.39 -10.16 3.78
N ALA A 179 2.23 -9.86 3.19
CA ALA A 179 1.68 -10.63 2.09
C ALA A 179 2.56 -10.62 0.83
N GLU A 180 3.24 -9.50 0.54
CA GLU A 180 4.22 -9.40 -0.54
C GLU A 180 5.44 -10.31 -0.33
N ARG A 181 5.62 -10.81 0.89
CA ARG A 181 6.70 -11.72 1.30
C ARG A 181 6.19 -13.14 1.59
N GLY A 182 4.93 -13.42 1.25
CA GLY A 182 4.30 -14.72 1.49
C GLY A 182 3.94 -14.96 2.96
N ARG A 183 3.75 -13.91 3.77
CA ARG A 183 3.39 -14.00 5.20
C ARG A 183 2.05 -13.34 5.53
N GLY A 184 1.40 -13.87 6.54
CA GLY A 184 0.18 -13.32 7.13
C GLY A 184 -1.12 -13.52 6.35
N PRO A 185 -2.22 -12.89 6.80
CA PRO A 185 -3.58 -13.25 6.38
C PRO A 185 -3.95 -12.79 4.96
N TYR A 186 -3.14 -11.94 4.34
CA TYR A 186 -3.40 -11.37 3.03
C TYR A 186 -2.57 -12.02 1.90
N VAL A 187 -1.83 -13.10 2.20
CA VAL A 187 -1.06 -13.85 1.19
C VAL A 187 -1.95 -14.31 0.05
N GLY A 188 -1.48 -14.09 -1.18
CA GLY A 188 -2.17 -14.51 -2.39
C GLY A 188 -3.41 -13.68 -2.75
N ARG A 189 -3.66 -12.55 -2.06
CA ARG A 189 -4.79 -11.68 -2.40
C ARG A 189 -4.45 -10.74 -3.55
N ASP A 190 -5.31 -10.78 -4.57
CA ASP A 190 -5.21 -9.92 -5.75
C ASP A 190 -5.89 -8.55 -5.57
N GLN A 191 -6.70 -8.38 -4.52
CA GLN A 191 -7.49 -7.17 -4.26
C GLN A 191 -7.32 -6.69 -2.82
N ALA A 192 -7.50 -5.37 -2.63
CA ALA A 192 -7.55 -4.79 -1.29
C ALA A 192 -8.64 -5.46 -0.44
N VAL A 193 -8.40 -5.62 0.86
CA VAL A 193 -9.26 -6.42 1.73
C VAL A 193 -10.65 -5.79 1.81
N GLY A 194 -11.68 -6.62 1.65
CA GLY A 194 -13.07 -6.21 1.71
C GLY A 194 -13.66 -5.78 0.38
N THR A 195 -12.89 -5.79 -0.72
CA THR A 195 -13.38 -5.44 -2.07
C THR A 195 -13.41 -6.61 -3.05
N GLU A 196 -13.03 -7.81 -2.61
CA GLU A 196 -12.93 -9.01 -3.45
C GLU A 196 -14.27 -9.35 -4.13
N GLY A 197 -15.39 -9.17 -3.42
CA GLY A 197 -16.75 -9.45 -3.90
C GLY A 197 -17.50 -8.26 -4.48
N TRP A 198 -16.88 -7.09 -4.63
CA TRP A 198 -17.60 -5.90 -5.07
C TRP A 198 -18.09 -6.02 -6.52
N THR A 199 -19.30 -5.53 -6.79
CA THR A 199 -19.77 -5.30 -8.15
C THR A 199 -19.13 -4.04 -8.72
N SER A 200 -19.15 -3.88 -10.05
CA SER A 200 -18.67 -2.66 -10.71
C SER A 200 -19.36 -1.40 -10.17
N ALA A 201 -20.67 -1.48 -9.89
CA ALA A 201 -21.43 -0.36 -9.29
C ALA A 201 -20.95 -0.01 -7.87
N GLN A 202 -20.58 -1.01 -7.06
CA GLN A 202 -20.03 -0.76 -5.72
C GLN A 202 -18.64 -0.13 -5.76
N VAL A 203 -17.81 -0.52 -6.73
CA VAL A 203 -16.50 0.09 -6.98
C VAL A 203 -16.67 1.57 -7.35
N VAL A 204 -17.54 1.88 -8.31
CA VAL A 204 -17.82 3.26 -8.73
C VAL A 204 -18.36 4.09 -7.56
N ALA A 205 -19.36 3.60 -6.83
CA ALA A 205 -19.92 4.32 -5.69
C ALA A 205 -18.89 4.58 -4.58
N ALA A 206 -17.95 3.63 -4.35
CA ALA A 206 -16.87 3.84 -3.40
C ALA A 206 -15.85 4.89 -3.87
N TYR A 207 -15.55 4.92 -5.17
CA TYR A 207 -14.69 5.92 -5.79
C TYR A 207 -15.32 7.31 -5.72
N GLU A 208 -16.61 7.44 -6.04
CA GLU A 208 -17.35 8.69 -5.91
C GLU A 208 -17.38 9.23 -4.48
N ARG A 209 -17.58 8.37 -3.47
CA ARG A 209 -17.48 8.79 -2.07
C ARG A 209 -16.10 9.36 -1.75
N ARG A 210 -15.04 8.71 -2.21
CA ARG A 210 -13.67 9.23 -2.05
C ARG A 210 -13.52 10.62 -2.68
N LEU A 211 -14.07 10.84 -3.87
CA LEU A 211 -14.01 12.16 -4.53
C LEU A 211 -14.69 13.26 -3.70
N LEU A 212 -15.76 12.92 -2.98
CA LEU A 212 -16.47 13.83 -2.10
C LEU A 212 -15.73 14.09 -0.78
N ASP A 213 -15.09 13.06 -0.23
CA ASP A 213 -14.35 13.17 1.04
C ASP A 213 -12.97 13.84 0.88
N GLY A 214 -12.41 13.83 -0.34
CA GLY A 214 -11.13 14.45 -0.70
C GLY A 214 -11.22 15.87 -1.26
N ALA A 215 -12.42 16.47 -1.27
CA ALA A 215 -12.69 17.85 -1.70
C ALA A 215 -12.73 18.84 -0.53
#